data_AF-A0A315ZCR8-F1
#
_entry.id   AF-A0A315ZCR8-F1
#
_cell.length_a   1.000
_cell.length_b   1.000
_cell.length_c   1.000
_cell.angle_alpha   90.00
_cell.angle_beta   90.00
_cell.angle_gamma   90.00
#
_symmetry.space_group_name_H-M   'P 1'
#
loop_
_entity.id
_entity.type
_entity.pdbx_description
1 polymer ?
#
loop_
_entity_poly.entity_id
_entity_poly.type
_entity_poly.pdbx_seq_one_letter_code
_entity_poly.pdbx_strand_id
1 'polypeptide(L)'
;METNELYLLLFSAIFLGLAYLIYSKLLGKTEKKLDTSAPFRSDWRKILLAEVSYYQELTEEEKKRFEQEVKYFLSHVKIKGVDTTVEDLDRMLVASSAVIPIFGYPDWQYPNLKEVLIHESALNETEFVGDIDGHVLGMVGTGKLKNKMLLSKGALREGFRNDRDKKNVGIHEFVHLIDMADGNTDGVPEVFLQKSYAIPWVNLMHQKTSEIHSNESDINPYGGTSQIEFLTVASEYFFERPMLLEKKHPKLYQRMEQIFNQRLSTRYKKRKAKGSSKKVGRNDPCICGSGKKYKACCMKKGA
;
A
#
# COMPACT_ATOMS: atom_id res chain seq x y z
N MET A 1 -36.70 43.15 -37.65
CA MET A 1 -36.73 42.42 -36.37
C MET A 1 -35.85 41.16 -36.38
N GLU A 2 -35.45 40.65 -37.55
CA GLU A 2 -34.74 39.37 -37.67
C GLU A 2 -33.21 39.43 -37.44
N THR A 3 -32.56 40.56 -37.69
CA THR A 3 -31.09 40.65 -37.59
C THR A 3 -30.60 40.68 -36.15
N ASN A 4 -31.27 41.42 -35.25
CA ASN A 4 -30.86 41.53 -33.84
C ASN A 4 -31.04 40.21 -33.06
N GLU A 5 -32.07 39.41 -33.38
CA GLU A 5 -32.23 38.09 -32.78
C GLU A 5 -31.13 37.12 -33.23
N LEU A 6 -30.75 37.18 -34.51
CA LEU A 6 -29.64 36.37 -35.02
C LEU A 6 -28.30 36.74 -34.35
N TYR A 7 -28.05 38.03 -34.13
CA TYR A 7 -26.85 38.49 -33.40
C TYR A 7 -26.86 38.06 -31.93
N LEU A 8 -28.01 38.12 -31.25
CA LEU A 8 -28.16 37.66 -29.87
C LEU A 8 -27.90 36.15 -29.73
N LEU A 9 -28.42 35.34 -30.66
CA LEU A 9 -28.18 33.91 -30.69
C LEU A 9 -26.70 33.58 -30.94
N LEU A 10 -26.06 34.25 -31.90
CA LEU A 10 -24.63 34.08 -32.16
C LEU A 10 -23.76 34.46 -30.95
N PHE A 11 -24.08 35.57 -30.28
CA PHE A 11 -23.34 36.01 -29.09
C PHE A 11 -23.50 35.03 -27.93
N SER A 12 -24.71 34.50 -27.71
CA SER A 12 -24.97 33.52 -26.65
C SER A 12 -24.23 32.19 -26.90
N ALA A 13 -24.18 31.73 -28.15
CA ALA A 13 -23.46 30.50 -28.52
C ALA A 13 -21.95 30.64 -28.32
N ILE A 14 -21.38 31.80 -28.70
CA ILE A 14 -19.96 32.10 -28.49
C ILE A 14 -19.65 32.17 -26.99
N PHE A 15 -20.50 32.82 -26.20
CA PHE A 15 -20.33 32.95 -24.76
C PHE A 15 -20.40 31.60 -24.04
N LEU A 16 -21.37 30.75 -24.40
CA LEU A 16 -21.49 29.39 -23.86
C LEU A 16 -20.31 28.51 -24.28
N GLY A 17 -19.82 28.64 -25.52
CA GLY A 17 -18.63 27.94 -26.00
C GLY A 17 -17.36 28.36 -25.24
N LEU A 18 -17.18 29.65 -24.99
CA LEU A 18 -16.07 30.18 -24.18
C LEU A 18 -16.18 29.76 -22.71
N ALA A 19 -17.38 29.82 -22.13
CA ALA A 19 -17.63 29.35 -20.77
C ALA A 19 -17.34 27.85 -20.63
N TYR A 20 -17.73 27.03 -21.61
CA TYR A 20 -17.41 25.60 -21.65
C TYR A 20 -15.90 25.34 -21.82
N LEU A 21 -15.21 26.11 -22.66
CA LEU A 21 -13.75 26.00 -22.83
C LEU A 21 -12.98 26.42 -21.56
N ILE A 22 -13.44 27.44 -20.85
CA ILE A 22 -12.86 27.88 -19.58
C ILE A 22 -13.17 26.87 -18.48
N TYR A 23 -14.41 26.40 -18.39
CA TYR A 23 -14.85 25.37 -17.43
C TYR A 23 -14.10 24.05 -17.64
N SER A 24 -13.95 23.60 -18.89
CA SER A 24 -13.19 22.39 -19.23
C SER A 24 -11.69 22.56 -18.98
N LYS A 25 -11.10 23.76 -19.12
CA LYS A 25 -9.70 24.02 -18.70
C LYS A 25 -9.53 24.09 -17.18
N LEU A 26 -10.50 24.64 -16.45
CA LEU A 26 -10.46 24.73 -14.99
C LEU A 26 -10.65 23.37 -14.32
N LEU A 27 -11.50 22.50 -14.88
CA LEU A 27 -11.64 21.09 -14.47
C LEU A 27 -10.54 20.19 -15.04
N GLY A 28 -9.99 20.57 -16.20
CA GLY A 28 -8.89 19.91 -16.88
C GLY A 28 -7.51 20.30 -16.37
N LYS A 29 -7.32 20.42 -15.05
CA LYS A 29 -5.98 20.26 -14.48
C LYS A 29 -5.58 18.81 -14.73
N THR A 30 -5.02 18.55 -15.90
CA THR A 30 -4.33 17.31 -16.20
C THR A 30 -3.25 17.14 -15.14
N GLU A 31 -3.50 16.25 -14.18
CA GLU A 31 -2.50 15.84 -13.21
C GLU A 31 -1.26 15.46 -14.01
N LYS A 32 -0.17 16.22 -13.80
CA LYS A 32 1.07 16.01 -14.52
C LYS A 32 1.53 14.59 -14.18
N LYS A 33 1.49 13.69 -15.17
CA LYS A 33 1.86 12.28 -14.98
C LYS A 33 3.27 12.23 -14.37
N LEU A 34 3.43 11.47 -13.28
CA LEU A 34 4.71 11.37 -12.59
C LEU A 34 5.78 10.87 -13.56
N ASP A 35 6.88 11.61 -13.68
CA ASP A 35 8.00 11.21 -14.53
C ASP A 35 8.79 10.07 -13.87
N THR A 36 8.65 8.87 -14.42
CA THR A 36 9.34 7.68 -13.94
C THR A 36 10.84 7.70 -14.27
N SER A 37 11.32 8.58 -15.16
CA SER A 37 12.74 8.75 -15.45
C SER A 37 13.48 9.69 -14.48
N ALA A 38 12.74 10.60 -13.82
CA ALA A 38 13.33 11.56 -12.88
C ALA A 38 13.95 10.87 -11.63
N PRO A 39 14.98 11.43 -10.99
CA PRO A 39 15.50 10.88 -9.74
C PRO A 39 14.43 10.79 -8.64
N PHE A 40 14.49 9.75 -7.80
CA PHE A 40 13.57 9.62 -6.67
C PHE A 40 13.77 10.77 -5.68
N ARG A 41 12.67 11.45 -5.33
CA ARG A 41 12.71 12.69 -4.56
C ARG A 41 13.29 12.46 -3.16
N SER A 42 14.16 13.37 -2.73
CA SER A 42 14.88 13.23 -1.45
C SER A 42 13.99 13.38 -0.21
N ASP A 43 12.87 14.07 -0.31
CA ASP A 43 11.86 14.21 0.75
C ASP A 43 11.02 12.94 0.91
N TRP A 44 10.59 12.33 -0.21
CA TRP A 44 9.95 11.01 -0.20
C TRP A 44 10.84 9.94 0.44
N ARG A 45 12.14 9.95 0.13
CA ARG A 45 13.09 9.00 0.73
C ARG A 45 13.19 9.16 2.25
N LYS A 46 13.08 10.40 2.76
CA LYS A 46 13.09 10.66 4.20
C LYS A 46 11.87 10.07 4.88
N ILE A 47 10.70 10.16 4.25
CA ILE A 47 9.47 9.55 4.74
C ILE A 47 9.64 8.03 4.82
N LEU A 48 10.10 7.38 3.73
CA LEU A 48 10.33 5.93 3.74
C LEU A 48 11.33 5.49 4.82
N LEU A 49 12.42 6.25 5.01
CA LEU A 49 13.41 5.98 6.06
C LEU A 49 12.87 6.18 7.47
N ALA A 50 11.89 7.07 7.67
CA ALA A 50 11.33 7.39 8.98
C ALA A 50 10.20 6.43 9.36
N GLU A 51 9.29 6.18 8.42
CA GLU A 51 7.97 5.58 8.72
C GLU A 51 7.87 4.11 8.29
N VAL A 52 8.73 3.62 7.38
CA VAL A 52 8.55 2.30 6.78
C VAL A 52 9.64 1.34 7.25
N SER A 53 9.39 0.62 8.35
CA SER A 53 10.34 -0.36 8.92
C SER A 53 10.86 -1.36 7.88
N TYR A 54 9.98 -1.86 6.99
CA TYR A 54 10.38 -2.73 5.89
C TYR A 54 11.48 -2.12 5.00
N TYR A 55 11.35 -0.85 4.61
CA TYR A 55 12.32 -0.14 3.77
C TYR A 55 13.66 0.08 4.48
N GLN A 56 13.64 0.28 5.81
CA GLN A 56 14.86 0.44 6.61
C GLN A 56 15.71 -0.86 6.67
N GLU A 57 15.08 -2.01 6.44
CA GLU A 57 15.71 -3.34 6.48
C GLU A 57 16.33 -3.76 5.13
N LEU A 58 16.02 -3.02 4.05
CA LEU A 58 16.52 -3.30 2.70
C LEU A 58 18.00 -2.92 2.54
N THR A 59 18.72 -3.64 1.67
CA THR A 59 20.05 -3.19 1.21
C THR A 59 19.93 -1.93 0.35
N GLU A 60 21.05 -1.25 0.07
CA GLU A 60 21.02 -0.03 -0.75
C GLU A 60 20.54 -0.31 -2.20
N GLU A 61 20.83 -1.50 -2.74
CA GLU A 61 20.32 -1.95 -4.04
C GLU A 61 18.81 -2.24 -3.98
N GLU A 62 18.36 -2.93 -2.93
CA GLU A 62 16.94 -3.21 -2.72
C GLU A 62 16.14 -1.91 -2.48
N LYS A 63 16.69 -0.93 -1.75
CA LYS A 63 16.06 0.39 -1.56
C LYS A 63 15.88 1.12 -2.88
N LYS A 64 16.90 1.12 -3.75
CA LYS A 64 16.78 1.71 -5.10
C LYS A 64 15.67 1.03 -5.89
N ARG A 65 15.56 -0.30 -5.84
CA ARG A 65 14.46 -1.03 -6.49
C ARG A 65 13.11 -0.63 -5.90
N PHE A 66 12.97 -0.65 -4.57
CA PHE A 66 11.75 -0.28 -3.87
C PHE A 66 11.28 1.14 -4.25
N GLU A 67 12.21 2.08 -4.35
CA GLU A 67 11.92 3.45 -4.82
C GLU A 67 11.39 3.49 -6.25
N GLN A 68 11.90 2.64 -7.16
CA GLN A 68 11.37 2.53 -8.51
C GLN A 68 9.96 1.93 -8.52
N GLU A 69 9.72 0.88 -7.73
CA GLU A 69 8.39 0.27 -7.58
C GLU A 69 7.36 1.27 -7.03
N VAL A 70 7.75 2.06 -6.02
CA VAL A 70 6.90 3.14 -5.46
C VAL A 70 6.58 4.18 -6.54
N LYS A 71 7.57 4.63 -7.31
CA LYS A 71 7.33 5.56 -8.43
C LYS A 71 6.42 4.97 -9.49
N TYR A 72 6.65 3.71 -9.83
CA TYR A 72 5.86 2.99 -10.82
C TYR A 72 4.41 2.95 -10.37
N PHE A 73 4.15 2.50 -9.14
CA PHE A 73 2.82 2.47 -8.53
C PHE A 73 2.14 3.84 -8.59
N LEU A 74 2.80 4.90 -8.10
CA LEU A 74 2.25 6.26 -8.07
C LEU A 74 2.02 6.88 -9.45
N SER A 75 2.66 6.33 -10.50
CA SER A 75 2.42 6.76 -11.89
C SER A 75 1.22 6.06 -12.55
N HIS A 76 0.75 4.94 -11.99
CA HIS A 76 -0.36 4.13 -12.52
C HIS A 76 -1.62 4.17 -11.64
N VAL A 77 -1.47 4.44 -10.34
CA VAL A 77 -2.55 4.48 -9.36
C VAL A 77 -2.69 5.88 -8.78
N LYS A 78 -3.87 6.46 -8.90
CA LYS A 78 -4.19 7.77 -8.33
C LYS A 78 -4.49 7.64 -6.85
N ILE A 79 -4.01 8.56 -6.03
CA ILE A 79 -4.34 8.59 -4.60
C ILE A 79 -5.07 9.91 -4.31
N LYS A 80 -6.33 9.82 -3.91
CA LYS A 80 -7.18 10.99 -3.65
C LYS A 80 -7.75 10.96 -2.25
N GLY A 81 -7.91 12.13 -1.66
CA GLY A 81 -8.62 12.29 -0.41
C GLY A 81 -10.10 12.50 -0.67
N VAL A 82 -10.94 11.85 0.12
CA VAL A 82 -12.37 12.15 0.22
C VAL A 82 -12.54 12.88 1.54
N ASP A 83 -12.89 14.15 1.43
CA ASP A 83 -13.03 15.08 2.56
C ASP A 83 -11.76 15.25 3.42
N THR A 84 -10.60 14.91 2.86
CA THR A 84 -9.29 15.09 3.48
C THR A 84 -8.24 15.50 2.47
N THR A 85 -7.16 16.11 2.97
CA THR A 85 -5.97 16.39 2.17
C THR A 85 -5.04 15.17 2.20
N VAL A 86 -4.48 14.82 1.04
CA VAL A 86 -3.51 13.73 0.92
C VAL A 86 -2.11 14.31 0.82
N GLU A 87 -1.32 14.07 1.86
CA GLU A 87 0.06 14.52 1.98
C GLU A 87 1.03 13.55 1.29
N ASP A 88 2.27 14.00 1.09
CA ASP A 88 3.34 13.11 0.59
C ASP A 88 3.55 11.91 1.54
N LEU A 89 3.33 12.09 2.85
CA LEU A 89 3.32 11.00 3.83
C LEU A 89 2.33 9.91 3.43
N ASP A 90 1.05 10.27 3.27
CA ASP A 90 -0.02 9.32 2.93
C ASP A 90 0.28 8.59 1.62
N ARG A 91 0.81 9.30 0.61
CA ARG A 91 1.20 8.71 -0.67
C ARG A 91 2.29 7.65 -0.52
N MET A 92 3.30 7.94 0.31
CA MET A 92 4.38 6.98 0.56
C MET A 92 3.89 5.77 1.34
N LEU A 93 2.97 5.93 2.30
CA LEU A 93 2.42 4.81 3.06
C LEU A 93 1.52 3.92 2.19
N VAL A 94 0.64 4.50 1.38
CA VAL A 94 -0.17 3.72 0.40
C VAL A 94 0.74 2.97 -0.58
N ALA A 95 1.71 3.66 -1.18
CA ALA A 95 2.61 3.02 -2.14
C ALA A 95 3.46 1.92 -1.48
N SER A 96 3.91 2.13 -0.24
CA SER A 96 4.64 1.10 0.51
C SER A 96 3.77 -0.11 0.82
N SER A 97 2.51 0.12 1.22
CA SER A 97 1.53 -0.93 1.45
C SER A 97 1.31 -1.80 0.20
N ALA A 98 1.30 -1.17 -0.98
CA ALA A 98 1.18 -1.86 -2.26
C ALA A 98 2.44 -2.67 -2.61
N VAL A 99 3.61 -2.07 -2.43
CA VAL A 99 4.90 -2.62 -2.90
C VAL A 99 5.40 -3.75 -1.99
N ILE A 100 5.20 -3.65 -0.67
CA ILE A 100 5.74 -4.60 0.32
C ILE A 100 5.32 -6.07 0.02
N PRO A 101 4.02 -6.38 -0.18
CA PRO A 101 3.57 -7.74 -0.47
C PRO A 101 4.18 -8.30 -1.77
N ILE A 102 4.32 -7.45 -2.78
CA ILE A 102 4.70 -7.88 -4.14
C ILE A 102 6.19 -7.76 -4.41
N PHE A 103 7.00 -7.30 -3.44
CA PHE A 103 8.43 -7.06 -3.63
C PHE A 103 9.24 -8.31 -4.01
N GLY A 104 8.70 -9.52 -3.74
CA GLY A 104 9.24 -10.79 -4.19
C GLY A 104 8.99 -11.11 -5.67
N TYR A 105 8.15 -10.32 -6.35
CA TYR A 105 7.64 -10.51 -7.71
C TYR A 105 7.84 -9.22 -8.54
N PRO A 106 9.06 -8.94 -9.04
CA PRO A 106 9.39 -7.67 -9.68
C PRO A 106 8.60 -7.36 -10.96
N ASP A 107 8.01 -8.38 -11.59
CA ASP A 107 7.22 -8.23 -12.82
C ASP A 107 5.71 -8.14 -12.56
N TRP A 108 5.27 -8.25 -11.30
CA TRP A 108 3.86 -8.25 -10.95
C TRP A 108 3.38 -6.87 -10.49
N GLN A 109 2.14 -6.54 -10.83
CA GLN A 109 1.49 -5.27 -10.52
C GLN A 109 0.00 -5.51 -10.28
N TYR A 110 -0.70 -4.55 -9.68
CA TYR A 110 -2.15 -4.63 -9.47
C TYR A 110 -2.92 -4.25 -10.76
N PRO A 111 -3.36 -5.20 -11.61
CA PRO A 111 -3.90 -4.87 -12.93
C PRO A 111 -5.22 -4.08 -12.84
N ASN A 112 -6.01 -4.41 -11.82
CA ASN A 112 -7.37 -3.93 -11.62
C ASN A 112 -7.45 -2.75 -10.64
N LEU A 113 -6.33 -2.17 -10.19
CA LEU A 113 -6.35 -0.98 -9.33
C LEU A 113 -6.02 0.27 -10.16
N LYS A 114 -6.87 1.30 -10.05
CA LYS A 114 -6.66 2.61 -10.70
C LYS A 114 -6.65 3.77 -9.72
N GLU A 115 -7.35 3.64 -8.60
CA GLU A 115 -7.48 4.73 -7.63
C GLU A 115 -7.54 4.19 -6.21
N VAL A 116 -6.86 4.88 -5.29
CA VAL A 116 -6.97 4.70 -3.84
C VAL A 116 -7.58 5.96 -3.25
N LEU A 117 -8.71 5.80 -2.57
CA LEU A 117 -9.45 6.87 -1.92
C LEU A 117 -9.13 6.83 -0.41
N ILE A 118 -8.67 7.95 0.13
CA ILE A 118 -8.31 8.11 1.54
C ILE A 118 -9.39 8.94 2.22
N HIS A 119 -10.00 8.42 3.28
CA HIS A 119 -10.99 9.13 4.10
C HIS A 119 -10.41 9.55 5.46
N GLU A 120 -10.89 10.67 6.02
CA GLU A 120 -10.47 11.15 7.34
C GLU A 120 -11.00 10.27 8.49
N SER A 121 -12.25 9.85 8.41
CA SER A 121 -12.90 9.05 9.45
C SER A 121 -12.48 7.58 9.41
N ALA A 122 -12.65 6.88 10.54
CA ALA A 122 -12.85 5.44 10.51
C ALA A 122 -14.10 5.22 9.64
N LEU A 123 -13.96 4.45 8.56
CA LEU A 123 -15.07 4.19 7.67
C LEU A 123 -16.11 3.40 8.48
N ASN A 124 -17.30 3.98 8.66
CA ASN A 124 -18.40 3.27 9.30
C ASN A 124 -18.75 2.07 8.41
N GLU A 125 -18.80 0.87 8.99
CA GLU A 125 -19.14 -0.39 8.31
C GLU A 125 -20.40 -0.29 7.45
N THR A 126 -21.31 0.62 7.79
CA THR A 126 -22.62 0.77 7.17
C THR A 126 -22.67 1.61 5.89
N GLU A 127 -21.64 2.41 5.56
CA GLU A 127 -21.71 3.34 4.41
C GLU A 127 -21.17 2.76 3.09
N PHE A 128 -20.46 1.62 3.13
CA PHE A 128 -19.82 1.04 1.95
C PHE A 128 -19.95 -0.48 1.92
N VAL A 129 -21.18 -0.98 2.05
CA VAL A 129 -21.50 -2.40 1.87
C VAL A 129 -21.57 -2.72 0.38
N GLY A 130 -20.48 -3.31 -0.13
CA GLY A 130 -20.50 -4.14 -1.31
C GLY A 130 -20.15 -5.57 -0.91
N ASP A 131 -21.12 -6.28 -0.33
CA ASP A 131 -21.19 -7.75 -0.14
C ASP A 131 -19.95 -8.50 0.42
N ILE A 132 -18.99 -7.81 1.03
CA ILE A 132 -17.89 -8.43 1.78
C ILE A 132 -17.97 -7.91 3.21
N ASP A 133 -18.12 -8.85 4.14
CA ASP A 133 -18.49 -8.63 5.53
C ASP A 133 -17.41 -7.85 6.30
N GLY A 134 -17.86 -6.88 7.10
CA GLY A 134 -17.21 -6.27 8.27
C GLY A 134 -15.71 -5.88 8.23
N HIS A 135 -15.46 -4.56 8.24
CA HIS A 135 -14.23 -3.87 8.68
C HIS A 135 -13.15 -3.55 7.62
N VAL A 136 -13.45 -2.58 6.73
CA VAL A 136 -12.53 -1.85 5.81
C VAL A 136 -12.04 -2.73 4.63
N LEU A 137 -12.74 -2.76 3.49
CA LEU A 137 -12.65 -1.90 2.28
C LEU A 137 -11.67 -2.32 1.15
N GLY A 138 -11.35 -3.61 1.08
CA GLY A 138 -10.89 -4.27 -0.14
C GLY A 138 -11.91 -4.12 -1.29
N MET A 139 -11.49 -3.53 -2.41
CA MET A 139 -12.22 -3.27 -3.66
C MET A 139 -13.76 -3.13 -3.53
N VAL A 140 -14.30 -1.91 -3.48
CA VAL A 140 -15.75 -1.75 -3.48
C VAL A 140 -16.31 -1.95 -4.89
N GLY A 141 -16.88 -3.13 -5.14
CA GLY A 141 -18.06 -3.30 -5.97
C GLY A 141 -18.00 -3.07 -7.49
N THR A 142 -19.17 -3.29 -8.08
CA THR A 142 -19.53 -3.00 -9.47
C THR A 142 -19.90 -1.52 -9.63
N GLY A 143 -19.90 -0.99 -10.87
CA GLY A 143 -20.30 0.40 -11.11
C GLY A 143 -19.23 1.45 -10.76
N LYS A 144 -19.55 2.47 -9.96
CA LYS A 144 -18.73 3.69 -9.74
C LYS A 144 -17.46 3.49 -8.91
N LEU A 145 -17.39 2.37 -8.19
CA LEU A 145 -16.27 2.03 -7.30
C LEU A 145 -15.35 0.94 -7.89
N LYS A 146 -15.67 0.46 -9.12
CA LYS A 146 -14.83 -0.44 -9.89
C LYS A 146 -13.39 0.09 -9.98
N ASN A 147 -12.44 -0.80 -9.72
CA ASN A 147 -10.99 -0.53 -9.74
C ASN A 147 -10.52 0.50 -8.70
N LYS A 148 -11.27 0.69 -7.61
CA LYS A 148 -10.91 1.59 -6.53
C LYS A 148 -10.74 0.82 -5.22
N MET A 149 -9.80 1.26 -4.41
CA MET A 149 -9.61 0.82 -3.03
C MET A 149 -9.86 2.00 -2.10
N LEU A 150 -10.44 1.76 -0.94
CA LEU A 150 -10.68 2.81 0.06
C LEU A 150 -9.84 2.50 1.30
N LEU A 151 -9.29 3.54 1.92
CA LEU A 151 -8.50 3.44 3.13
C LEU A 151 -8.88 4.56 4.11
N SER A 152 -8.87 4.25 5.40
CA SER A 152 -8.90 5.27 6.44
C SER A 152 -7.50 5.84 6.65
N LYS A 153 -7.37 7.18 6.62
CA LYS A 153 -6.11 7.90 6.80
C LYS A 153 -5.45 7.58 8.14
N GLY A 154 -6.26 7.58 9.21
CA GLY A 154 -5.80 7.27 10.56
C GLY A 154 -5.28 5.84 10.68
N ALA A 155 -6.03 4.87 10.16
CA ALA A 155 -5.65 3.46 10.20
C ALA A 155 -4.39 3.18 9.36
N LEU A 156 -4.29 3.80 8.17
CA LEU A 156 -3.10 3.71 7.32
C LEU A 156 -1.86 4.22 8.06
N ARG A 157 -1.93 5.41 8.67
CA ARG A 157 -0.79 5.98 9.40
C ARG A 157 -0.41 5.15 10.62
N GLU A 158 -1.39 4.67 11.38
CA GLU A 158 -1.11 3.85 12.57
C GLU A 158 -0.41 2.54 12.22
N GLY A 159 -0.80 1.90 11.11
CA GLY A 159 -0.19 0.65 10.64
C GLY A 159 1.30 0.74 10.37
N PHE A 160 1.82 1.93 10.04
CA PHE A 160 3.27 2.16 9.87
C PHE A 160 3.95 2.73 11.11
N ARG A 161 3.20 3.39 12.00
CA ARG A 161 3.74 3.96 13.23
C ARG A 161 4.10 2.88 14.25
N ASN A 162 3.31 1.81 14.32
CA ASN A 162 3.45 0.77 15.33
C ASN A 162 3.76 -0.60 14.72
N ASP A 163 5.04 -0.87 14.42
CA ASP A 163 5.46 -2.17 13.91
C ASP A 163 5.36 -3.34 14.93
N ARG A 164 4.74 -3.09 16.10
CA ARG A 164 4.74 -3.99 17.25
C ARG A 164 3.44 -4.68 17.54
N ASP A 165 2.33 -4.09 17.14
CA ASP A 165 1.00 -4.65 17.38
C ASP A 165 0.67 -5.81 16.43
N LYS A 166 1.44 -5.95 15.34
CA LYS A 166 1.26 -6.96 14.28
C LYS A 166 0.10 -6.61 13.34
N LYS A 167 -0.25 -5.33 13.24
CA LYS A 167 -1.35 -4.83 12.42
C LYS A 167 -0.87 -3.81 11.40
N ASN A 168 -1.30 -3.95 10.16
CA ASN A 168 -1.05 -2.97 9.12
C ASN A 168 -2.19 -3.01 8.10
N VAL A 169 -3.19 -2.15 8.30
CA VAL A 169 -4.39 -2.08 7.45
C VAL A 169 -4.03 -1.82 5.99
N GLY A 170 -3.00 -1.02 5.71
CA GLY A 170 -2.55 -0.81 4.35
C GLY A 170 -2.13 -2.13 3.69
N ILE A 171 -1.24 -2.89 4.34
CA ILE A 171 -0.80 -4.20 3.84
C ILE A 171 -1.97 -5.16 3.72
N HIS A 172 -2.85 -5.19 4.73
CA HIS A 172 -4.05 -6.02 4.78
C HIS A 172 -4.89 -5.86 3.50
N GLU A 173 -5.29 -4.63 3.15
CA GLU A 173 -6.10 -4.38 1.96
C GLU A 173 -5.41 -4.76 0.66
N PHE A 174 -4.10 -4.49 0.55
CA PHE A 174 -3.37 -4.85 -0.65
C PHE A 174 -3.21 -6.37 -0.81
N VAL A 175 -3.19 -7.14 0.29
CA VAL A 175 -3.22 -8.60 0.21
C VAL A 175 -4.58 -9.12 -0.25
N HIS A 176 -5.70 -8.51 0.16
CA HIS A 176 -6.99 -8.83 -0.46
C HIS A 176 -6.96 -8.61 -1.98
N LEU A 177 -6.37 -7.52 -2.47
CA LEU A 177 -6.26 -7.28 -3.91
C LEU A 177 -5.41 -8.33 -4.64
N ILE A 178 -4.43 -8.93 -3.95
CA ILE A 178 -3.64 -10.05 -4.48
C ILE A 178 -4.49 -11.32 -4.53
N ASP A 179 -5.22 -11.62 -3.46
CA ASP A 179 -6.14 -12.78 -3.39
C ASP A 179 -7.18 -12.71 -4.52
N MET A 180 -7.73 -11.52 -4.77
CA MET A 180 -8.72 -11.26 -5.81
C MET A 180 -8.18 -11.29 -7.25
N ALA A 181 -6.86 -11.39 -7.45
CA ALA A 181 -6.24 -11.12 -8.75
C ALA A 181 -6.49 -12.20 -9.81
N ASP A 182 -6.76 -13.44 -9.41
CA ASP A 182 -7.13 -14.55 -10.30
C ASP A 182 -8.64 -14.64 -10.55
N GLY A 183 -9.44 -13.79 -9.90
CA GLY A 183 -10.90 -13.76 -10.00
C GLY A 183 -11.62 -14.59 -8.94
N ASN A 184 -10.90 -15.33 -8.11
CA ASN A 184 -11.44 -15.97 -6.91
C ASN A 184 -11.14 -15.10 -5.68
N THR A 185 -11.78 -15.37 -4.55
CA THR A 185 -11.49 -14.70 -3.27
C THR A 185 -11.71 -15.74 -2.19
N ASP A 186 -10.67 -16.47 -1.87
CA ASP A 186 -10.73 -17.66 -1.02
C ASP A 186 -9.53 -17.80 -0.06
N GLY A 187 -8.65 -16.80 -0.01
CA GLY A 187 -7.41 -16.83 0.76
C GLY A 187 -6.27 -17.61 0.09
N VAL A 188 -6.43 -18.04 -1.16
CA VAL A 188 -5.42 -18.72 -1.96
C VAL A 188 -4.98 -17.84 -3.13
N PRO A 189 -3.91 -17.06 -2.99
CA PRO A 189 -3.45 -16.18 -4.07
C PRO A 189 -2.73 -17.01 -5.15
N GLU A 190 -3.46 -17.61 -6.11
CA GLU A 190 -2.88 -18.48 -7.14
C GLU A 190 -1.85 -17.76 -8.01
N VAL A 191 -1.97 -16.43 -8.12
CA VAL A 191 -0.99 -15.57 -8.79
C VAL A 191 0.41 -15.72 -8.21
N PHE A 192 0.54 -16.06 -6.93
CA PHE A 192 1.81 -16.21 -6.23
C PHE A 192 2.09 -17.64 -5.77
N LEU A 193 1.07 -18.50 -5.71
CA LEU A 193 1.17 -19.86 -5.22
C LEU A 193 1.07 -20.86 -6.37
N GLN A 194 2.14 -21.60 -6.65
CA GLN A 194 2.07 -22.68 -7.63
C GLN A 194 1.05 -23.74 -7.17
N LYS A 195 0.32 -24.34 -8.12
CA LYS A 195 -0.76 -25.30 -7.84
C LYS A 195 -0.38 -26.43 -6.87
N SER A 196 0.86 -26.90 -6.91
CA SER A 196 1.37 -27.95 -5.99
C SER A 196 1.43 -27.52 -4.52
N TYR A 197 1.45 -26.22 -4.24
CA TYR A 197 1.48 -25.66 -2.89
C TYR A 197 0.11 -25.18 -2.38
N ALA A 198 -0.91 -25.13 -3.24
CA ALA A 198 -2.26 -24.70 -2.87
C ALA A 198 -2.90 -25.62 -1.82
N ILE A 199 -2.94 -26.93 -2.05
CA ILE A 199 -3.54 -27.88 -1.08
C ILE A 199 -2.84 -27.83 0.29
N PRO A 200 -1.49 -27.89 0.37
CA PRO A 200 -0.81 -27.74 1.65
C PRO A 200 -1.05 -26.41 2.36
N TRP A 201 -1.31 -25.34 1.61
CA TRP A 201 -1.66 -24.03 2.18
C TRP A 201 -3.08 -24.04 2.75
N VAL A 202 -4.07 -24.48 1.97
CA VAL A 202 -5.47 -24.59 2.42
C VAL A 202 -5.60 -25.44 3.68
N ASN A 203 -4.95 -26.60 3.72
CA ASN A 203 -4.96 -27.46 4.91
C ASN A 203 -4.36 -26.74 6.14
N LEU A 204 -3.31 -25.95 5.95
CA LEU A 204 -2.72 -25.17 7.04
C LEU A 204 -3.64 -24.03 7.49
N MET A 205 -4.33 -23.36 6.57
CA MET A 205 -5.32 -22.34 6.91
C MET A 205 -6.45 -22.93 7.76
N HIS A 206 -7.01 -24.08 7.36
CA HIS A 206 -8.06 -24.77 8.13
C HIS A 206 -7.56 -25.17 9.52
N GLN A 207 -6.35 -25.70 9.61
CA GLN A 207 -5.75 -26.02 10.90
C GLN A 207 -5.61 -24.76 11.78
N LYS A 208 -5.06 -23.67 11.25
CA LYS A 208 -4.79 -22.46 12.02
C LYS A 208 -6.05 -21.68 12.41
N THR A 209 -7.04 -21.64 11.53
CA THR A 209 -8.36 -21.06 11.86
C THR A 209 -9.06 -21.86 12.96
N SER A 210 -9.00 -23.20 12.92
CA SER A 210 -9.49 -24.04 14.03
C SER A 210 -8.76 -23.79 15.34
N GLU A 211 -7.42 -23.65 15.33
CA GLU A 211 -6.62 -23.30 16.51
C GLU A 211 -6.98 -21.90 17.07
N ILE A 212 -7.37 -20.96 16.19
CA ILE A 212 -7.85 -19.63 16.62
C ILE A 212 -9.21 -19.77 17.32
N HIS A 213 -10.16 -20.52 16.75
CA HIS A 213 -11.48 -20.72 17.33
C HIS A 213 -11.45 -21.47 18.67
N SER A 214 -10.51 -22.40 18.84
CA SER A 214 -10.27 -23.09 20.11
C SER A 214 -9.47 -22.27 21.12
N ASN A 215 -9.07 -21.04 20.78
CA ASN A 215 -8.22 -20.17 21.61
C ASN A 215 -6.85 -20.80 21.94
N GLU A 216 -6.34 -21.63 21.03
CA GLU A 216 -5.03 -22.31 21.10
C GLU A 216 -3.95 -21.61 20.26
N SER A 217 -4.29 -20.50 19.61
CA SER A 217 -3.41 -19.68 18.78
C SER A 217 -3.31 -18.25 19.32
N ASP A 218 -2.12 -17.65 19.25
CA ASP A 218 -1.91 -16.23 19.59
C ASP A 218 -1.99 -15.29 18.37
N ILE A 219 -2.43 -15.81 17.23
CA ILE A 219 -2.83 -15.00 16.06
C ILE A 219 -4.12 -14.25 16.42
N ASN A 220 -4.27 -13.04 15.86
CA ASN A 220 -5.45 -12.21 16.08
C ASN A 220 -6.73 -13.02 15.75
N PRO A 221 -7.71 -13.11 16.69
CA PRO A 221 -8.95 -13.84 16.47
C PRO A 221 -9.72 -13.44 15.20
N TYR A 222 -9.53 -12.20 14.75
CA TYR A 222 -10.09 -11.72 13.48
C TYR A 222 -9.65 -12.57 12.27
N GLY A 223 -8.42 -13.09 12.26
CA GLY A 223 -7.98 -14.00 11.19
C GLY A 223 -8.70 -15.35 11.19
N GLY A 224 -9.54 -15.65 12.18
CA GLY A 224 -10.39 -16.83 12.20
C GLY A 224 -11.76 -16.63 11.55
N THR A 225 -12.14 -15.42 11.14
CA THR A 225 -13.49 -15.15 10.60
C THR A 225 -13.71 -15.81 9.23
N SER A 226 -12.69 -15.80 8.37
CA SER A 226 -12.70 -16.47 7.07
C SER A 226 -11.29 -16.86 6.61
N GLN A 227 -11.17 -17.68 5.57
CA GLN A 227 -9.86 -18.00 4.97
C GLN A 227 -9.21 -16.78 4.32
N ILE A 228 -10.04 -15.88 3.80
CA ILE A 228 -9.62 -14.60 3.21
C ILE A 228 -8.95 -13.74 4.29
N GLU A 229 -9.63 -13.57 5.44
CA GLU A 229 -9.09 -12.83 6.58
C GLU A 229 -7.89 -13.51 7.23
N PHE A 230 -7.84 -14.84 7.18
CA PHE A 230 -6.67 -15.57 7.66
C PHE A 230 -5.41 -15.20 6.88
N LEU A 231 -5.50 -15.17 5.54
CA LEU A 231 -4.36 -14.80 4.69
C LEU A 231 -3.88 -13.38 4.98
N THR A 232 -4.79 -12.41 5.08
CA THR A 232 -4.44 -11.00 5.31
C THR A 232 -3.82 -10.79 6.69
N VAL A 233 -4.44 -11.34 7.75
CA VAL A 233 -3.89 -11.28 9.11
C VAL A 233 -2.55 -11.98 9.23
N ALA A 234 -2.37 -13.16 8.61
CA ALA A 234 -1.08 -13.83 8.58
C ALA A 234 -0.01 -12.99 7.86
N SER A 235 -0.41 -12.25 6.82
CA SER A 235 0.47 -11.36 6.06
C SER A 235 0.92 -10.15 6.88
N GLU A 236 0.02 -9.53 7.65
CA GLU A 236 0.38 -8.47 8.59
C GLU A 236 1.47 -8.95 9.57
N TYR A 237 1.30 -10.14 10.14
CA TYR A 237 2.29 -10.72 11.05
C TYR A 237 3.62 -10.98 10.34
N PHE A 238 3.57 -11.45 9.09
CA PHE A 238 4.74 -11.78 8.30
C PHE A 238 5.57 -10.53 7.97
N PHE A 239 4.95 -9.42 7.58
CA PHE A 239 5.65 -8.20 7.20
C PHE A 239 6.05 -7.34 8.40
N GLU A 240 5.22 -7.26 9.44
CA GLU A 240 5.49 -6.46 10.64
C GLU A 240 6.43 -7.17 11.63
N ARG A 241 6.18 -8.46 11.89
CA ARG A 241 6.88 -9.24 12.93
C ARG A 241 7.38 -10.60 12.45
N PRO A 242 8.18 -10.67 11.36
CA PRO A 242 8.60 -11.94 10.75
C PRO A 242 9.34 -12.86 11.73
N MET A 243 10.22 -12.30 12.58
CA MET A 243 10.97 -13.10 13.57
C MET A 243 10.06 -13.71 14.64
N LEU A 244 8.98 -13.03 15.02
CA LEU A 244 8.01 -13.53 16.00
C LEU A 244 7.15 -14.62 15.38
N LEU A 245 6.67 -14.40 14.15
CA LEU A 245 5.88 -15.36 13.40
C LEU A 245 6.68 -16.66 13.16
N GLU A 246 7.96 -16.56 12.76
CA GLU A 246 8.84 -17.73 12.60
C GLU A 246 9.01 -18.49 13.93
N LYS A 247 9.18 -17.77 15.04
CA LYS A 247 9.39 -18.39 16.35
C LYS A 247 8.15 -19.13 16.85
N LYS A 248 6.96 -18.52 16.71
CA LYS A 248 5.71 -19.07 17.29
C LYS A 248 4.96 -19.98 16.33
N HIS A 249 4.99 -19.69 15.03
CA HIS A 249 4.30 -20.45 13.99
C HIS A 249 5.26 -20.77 12.81
N PRO A 250 6.31 -21.57 13.02
CA PRO A 250 7.35 -21.80 12.02
C PRO A 250 6.80 -22.37 10.69
N LYS A 251 5.82 -23.27 10.74
CA LYS A 251 5.17 -23.82 9.54
C LYS A 251 4.40 -22.74 8.76
N LEU A 252 3.69 -21.86 9.46
CA LEU A 252 2.97 -20.74 8.86
C LEU A 252 3.96 -19.77 8.22
N TYR A 253 5.00 -19.38 8.95
CA TYR A 253 6.06 -18.52 8.42
C TYR A 253 6.68 -19.06 7.14
N GLN A 254 6.98 -20.38 7.07
CA GLN A 254 7.51 -21.01 5.86
C GLN A 254 6.54 -20.92 4.68
N ARG A 255 5.23 -21.06 4.90
CA ARG A 255 4.23 -20.84 3.84
C ARG A 255 4.15 -19.39 3.41
N MET A 256 4.22 -18.44 4.34
CA MET A 256 4.26 -17.02 4.00
C MET A 256 5.52 -16.64 3.19
N GLU A 257 6.69 -17.21 3.51
CA GLU A 257 7.90 -17.03 2.69
C GLU A 257 7.73 -17.59 1.27
N GLN A 258 7.02 -18.71 1.12
CA GLN A 258 6.71 -19.30 -0.19
C GLN A 258 5.72 -18.45 -0.98
N ILE A 259 4.65 -17.97 -0.34
CA ILE A 259 3.59 -17.15 -0.95
C ILE A 259 4.13 -15.77 -1.35
N PHE A 260 5.00 -15.14 -0.57
CA PHE A 260 5.48 -13.80 -0.89
C PHE A 260 6.86 -13.77 -1.54
N ASN A 261 7.51 -14.93 -1.69
CA ASN A 261 8.87 -15.08 -2.19
C ASN A 261 9.88 -14.14 -1.50
N GLN A 262 9.77 -14.02 -0.16
CA GLN A 262 10.57 -13.10 0.65
C GLN A 262 11.08 -13.78 1.91
N ARG A 263 12.38 -13.59 2.23
CA ARG A 263 13.02 -14.20 3.42
C ARG A 263 13.27 -13.18 4.52
N LEU A 264 12.21 -12.77 5.21
CA LEU A 264 12.25 -11.60 6.10
C LEU A 264 12.97 -11.86 7.43
N SER A 265 12.68 -12.95 8.15
CA SER A 265 13.31 -13.21 9.45
C SER A 265 14.84 -13.29 9.35
N THR A 266 15.35 -13.98 8.32
CA THR A 266 16.81 -14.03 8.07
C THR A 266 17.39 -12.64 7.79
N ARG A 267 16.68 -11.80 7.02
CA ARG A 267 17.08 -10.40 6.75
C ARG A 267 17.16 -9.60 8.06
N TYR A 268 16.10 -9.61 8.86
CA TYR A 268 16.02 -8.89 10.14
C TYR A 268 17.09 -9.37 11.15
N LYS A 269 17.35 -10.68 11.23
CA LYS A 269 18.42 -11.25 12.08
C LYS A 269 19.81 -10.75 11.65
N LYS A 270 20.11 -10.76 10.34
CA LYS A 270 21.39 -10.28 9.80
C LYS A 270 21.61 -8.79 10.11
N ARG A 271 20.56 -7.96 10.04
CA ARG A 271 20.67 -6.54 10.40
C ARG A 271 20.92 -6.33 11.89
N LYS A 272 20.16 -7.03 12.76
CA LYS A 272 20.40 -6.99 14.22
C LYS A 272 21.83 -7.41 14.58
N ALA A 273 22.35 -8.47 13.95
CA ALA A 273 23.71 -8.95 14.17
C ALA A 273 24.80 -7.96 13.69
N LYS A 274 24.53 -7.17 12.64
CA LYS A 274 25.44 -6.11 12.16
C LYS A 274 25.44 -4.84 13.04
N GLY A 275 24.66 -4.83 14.14
CA GLY A 275 24.44 -3.66 14.98
C GLY A 275 23.52 -2.65 14.29
N SER A 276 22.67 -1.96 15.06
CA SER A 276 21.82 -0.88 14.54
C SER A 276 22.66 0.05 13.65
N SER A 277 22.24 0.24 12.39
CA SER A 277 22.85 1.09 11.37
C SER A 277 23.99 1.97 11.89
N LYS A 278 25.22 1.73 11.42
CA LYS A 278 26.39 2.61 11.63
C LYS A 278 25.91 4.07 11.68
N LYS A 279 25.95 4.71 12.85
CA LYS A 279 25.42 6.08 13.01
C LYS A 279 26.06 6.96 11.94
N VAL A 280 25.23 7.53 11.08
CA VAL A 280 25.68 8.36 9.95
C VAL A 280 26.47 9.52 10.51
N GLY A 281 27.74 9.59 10.13
CA GLY A 281 28.64 10.66 10.56
C GLY A 281 28.18 12.00 10.02
N ARG A 282 28.43 13.06 10.78
CA ARG A 282 28.07 14.45 10.44
C ARG A 282 28.51 14.84 9.01
N ASN A 283 29.65 14.34 8.55
CA ASN A 283 30.23 14.64 7.23
C ASN A 283 29.96 13.57 6.16
N ASP A 284 29.32 12.46 6.49
CA ASP A 284 29.02 11.39 5.54
C ASP A 284 27.99 11.85 4.51
N PRO A 285 27.96 11.23 3.32
CA PRO A 285 26.87 11.42 2.37
C PRO A 285 25.51 11.21 3.05
N CYS A 286 24.56 12.10 2.79
CA CYS A 286 23.28 12.05 3.46
C CYS A 286 22.45 10.85 2.98
N ILE A 287 21.90 10.09 3.94
CA ILE A 287 21.06 8.91 3.70
C ILE A 287 19.81 9.17 2.86
N CYS A 288 19.35 10.43 2.75
CA CYS A 288 18.25 10.77 1.85
C CYS A 288 18.68 10.85 0.37
N GLY A 289 19.93 10.52 0.02
CA GLY A 289 20.40 10.50 -1.36
C GLY A 289 20.50 11.88 -2.02
N SER A 290 20.48 12.97 -1.23
CA SER A 290 20.51 14.35 -1.77
C SER A 290 21.87 14.80 -2.34
N GLY A 291 22.90 13.95 -2.27
CA GLY A 291 24.29 14.30 -2.62
C GLY A 291 24.98 15.25 -1.64
N LYS A 292 24.27 15.79 -0.64
CA LYS A 292 24.82 16.68 0.41
C LYS A 292 25.39 15.88 1.57
N LYS A 293 26.28 16.50 2.38
CA LYS A 293 26.70 15.96 3.69
C LYS A 293 25.51 15.88 4.64
N TYR A 294 25.45 14.88 5.52
CA TYR A 294 24.35 14.67 6.47
C TYR A 294 24.03 15.93 7.29
N LYS A 295 25.07 16.63 7.78
CA LYS A 295 24.95 17.90 8.53
C LYS A 295 24.27 19.04 7.79
N ALA A 296 24.36 19.03 6.47
CA ALA A 296 23.84 20.09 5.61
C ALA A 296 22.47 19.73 5.03
N CYS A 297 21.89 18.59 5.42
CA CYS A 297 20.62 18.10 4.89
C CYS A 297 19.68 17.59 6.00
N CYS A 298 19.76 16.32 6.39
CA CYS A 298 18.82 15.73 7.36
C CYS A 298 19.12 16.09 8.82
N MET A 299 20.37 16.41 9.17
CA MET A 299 20.72 16.74 10.56
C MET A 299 20.12 18.07 11.06
N LYS A 300 19.84 19.02 10.15
CA LYS A 300 19.27 20.33 10.52
C LYS A 300 17.76 20.31 10.76
N LYS A 301 17.07 19.22 10.39
CA LYS A 301 15.60 19.11 10.50
C LYS A 301 15.14 18.38 11.77
N GLY A 302 16.04 18.15 12.72
CA GLY A 302 15.74 17.51 14.02
C GLY A 302 15.87 18.46 15.22
N ALA A 303 15.64 19.75 15.01
CA ALA A 303 15.50 20.77 16.07
C ALA A 303 14.19 21.52 15.85
#